data_AF-A0A960NYH9-F1
#
_entry.id   AF-A0A960NYH9-F1
#
_cell.length_a   1.000
_cell.length_b   1.000
_cell.length_c   1.000
_cell.angle_alpha   90.00
_cell.angle_beta   90.00
_cell.angle_gamma   90.00
#
_symmetry.space_group_name_H-M   'P 1'
#
loop_
_entity.id
_entity.type
_entity.pdbx_description
1 polymer ?
#
loop_
_entity_poly.entity_id
_entity_poly.type
_entity_poly.pdbx_seq_one_letter_code
_entity_poly.pdbx_strand_id
1 'polypeptide(L)'
;MGLFHWLVVRGLPLVPKGIVGRVAKRYVAGETLPSALDTIRRLNGEGAMATLDLLGEEVSDRERAIANTEEYERMLAAIAESGVDSNVSIKLTSLGLKIDPGFCRENVERIL
;
A
#
# COMPACT_ATOMS: atom_id res chain seq x y z
N MET A 1 -0.51 31.23 4.36
CA MET A 1 0.53 30.29 3.92
C MET A 1 1.74 31.09 3.47
N GLY A 2 2.82 31.14 4.26
CA GLY A 2 3.95 32.07 4.05
C GLY A 2 5.00 31.59 3.03
N LEU A 3 5.87 32.51 2.60
CA LEU A 3 6.96 32.28 1.63
C LEU A 3 7.84 31.08 2.01
N PHE A 4 8.09 30.89 3.31
CA PHE A 4 8.86 29.76 3.84
C PHE A 4 8.21 28.40 3.51
N HIS A 5 6.90 28.24 3.75
CA HIS A 5 6.18 27.01 3.43
C HIS A 5 6.23 26.71 1.92
N TRP A 6 6.07 27.73 1.08
CA TRP A 6 6.14 27.57 -0.37
C TRP A 6 7.52 27.09 -0.84
N LEU A 7 8.60 27.65 -0.29
CA LEU A 7 9.96 27.23 -0.60
C LEU A 7 10.21 25.77 -0.19
N VAL A 8 9.74 25.36 1.00
CA VAL A 8 9.87 23.98 1.49
C VAL A 8 9.15 22.99 0.57
N VAL A 9 7.87 23.26 0.22
CA VAL A 9 7.09 22.36 -0.65
C VAL A 9 7.71 22.24 -2.04
N ARG A 10 8.20 23.35 -2.61
CA ARG A 10 8.77 23.35 -3.95
C ARG A 10 10.18 22.72 -4.01
N GLY A 11 10.88 22.69 -2.88
CA GLY A 11 12.17 22.02 -2.74
C GLY A 11 12.08 20.51 -2.51
N LEU A 12 10.92 19.99 -2.08
CA LEU A 12 10.75 18.56 -1.74
C LEU A 12 11.17 17.59 -2.86
N PRO A 13 10.84 17.83 -4.15
CA PRO A 13 11.25 16.95 -5.25
C PRO A 13 12.77 16.86 -5.47
N LEU A 14 13.55 17.79 -4.91
CA LEU A 14 15.01 17.82 -5.00
C LEU A 14 15.69 17.01 -3.89
N VAL A 15 14.92 16.56 -2.89
CA VAL A 15 15.48 15.79 -1.77
C VAL A 15 15.93 14.41 -2.28
N PRO A 16 17.18 13.98 -2.00
CA PRO A 16 17.66 12.68 -2.40
C PRO A 16 16.77 11.53 -1.88
N LYS A 17 16.46 10.54 -2.74
CA LYS A 17 15.61 9.39 -2.40
C LYS A 17 16.05 8.66 -1.12
N GLY A 18 17.36 8.58 -0.85
CA GLY A 18 17.88 7.97 0.38
C GLY A 18 17.50 8.70 1.67
N ILE A 19 17.38 10.03 1.63
CA ILE A 19 16.90 10.83 2.77
C ILE A 19 15.40 10.60 2.95
N VAL A 20 14.63 10.66 1.86
CA VAL A 20 13.18 10.38 1.88
C VAL A 20 12.91 9.00 2.46
N GLY A 21 13.60 7.97 1.97
CA GLY A 21 13.48 6.60 2.46
C GLY A 21 13.81 6.49 3.95
N ARG A 22 14.88 7.15 4.43
CA ARG A 22 15.23 7.12 5.87
C ARG A 22 14.13 7.70 6.75
N VAL A 23 13.47 8.78 6.33
CA VAL A 23 12.36 9.38 7.07
C VAL A 23 11.11 8.49 6.97
N ALA A 24 10.83 7.93 5.80
CA ALA A 24 9.67 7.08 5.55
C ALA A 24 9.72 5.72 6.24
N LYS A 25 10.92 5.16 6.51
CA LYS A 25 11.12 3.85 7.16
C LYS A 25 10.40 3.67 8.50
N ARG A 26 10.10 4.76 9.21
CA ARG A 26 9.31 4.70 10.46
C ARG A 26 7.82 4.38 10.20
N TYR A 27 7.32 4.68 9.00
CA TYR A 27 5.91 4.65 8.65
C TYR A 27 5.59 3.64 7.53
N VAL A 28 6.61 3.18 6.78
CA VAL A 28 6.45 2.25 5.66
C VAL A 28 7.25 0.99 5.94
N ALA A 29 6.58 -0.17 5.90
CA ALA A 29 7.15 -1.48 6.23
C ALA A 29 8.20 -1.97 5.21
N GLY A 30 8.19 -1.42 4.00
CA GLY A 30 9.14 -1.73 2.94
C GLY A 30 8.58 -1.41 1.55
N GLU A 31 9.41 -1.55 0.53
CA GLU A 31 9.03 -1.41 -0.89
C GLU A 31 8.62 -2.76 -1.50
N THR A 32 8.81 -3.87 -0.78
CA THR A 32 8.55 -5.23 -1.28
C THR A 32 7.70 -6.01 -0.28
N LEU A 33 6.90 -6.95 -0.78
CA LEU A 33 6.08 -7.82 0.04
C LEU A 33 6.89 -8.61 1.09
N PRO A 34 8.07 -9.19 0.79
CA PRO A 34 8.91 -9.83 1.81
C PRO A 34 9.32 -8.89 2.96
N SER A 35 9.71 -7.65 2.64
CA SER A 35 10.06 -6.65 3.66
C SER A 35 8.87 -6.29 4.55
N ALA A 36 7.68 -6.23 3.96
CA ALA A 36 6.45 -5.99 4.70
C ALA A 36 6.13 -7.17 5.64
N LEU A 37 6.25 -8.41 5.18
CA LEU A 37 6.05 -9.60 6.01
C LEU A 37 7.04 -9.68 7.18
N ASP A 38 8.31 -9.32 6.98
CA ASP A 38 9.30 -9.26 8.07
C ASP A 38 8.92 -8.24 9.14
N THR A 39 8.38 -7.10 8.72
CA THR A 39 7.86 -6.09 9.65
C THR A 39 6.65 -6.62 10.41
N ILE A 40 5.72 -7.29 9.73
CA ILE A 40 4.54 -7.90 10.35
C ILE A 40 4.97 -8.95 11.38
N ARG A 41 5.90 -9.86 11.05
CA ARG A 41 6.42 -10.87 11.99
C ARG A 41 6.96 -10.25 13.27
N ARG A 42 7.71 -9.15 13.14
CA ARG A 42 8.22 -8.42 14.31
C ARG A 42 7.09 -7.86 15.17
N LEU A 43 6.07 -7.25 14.55
CA LEU A 43 4.90 -6.72 15.26
C LEU A 43 4.08 -7.82 15.93
N ASN A 44 3.89 -8.96 15.26
CA ASN A 44 3.24 -10.13 15.86
C ASN A 44 4.02 -10.65 17.08
N GLY A 45 5.35 -10.67 17.02
CA GLY A 45 6.21 -11.00 18.16
C GLY A 45 6.11 -10.03 19.33
N GLU A 46 5.67 -8.79 19.07
CA GLU A 46 5.35 -7.77 20.08
C GLU A 46 3.90 -7.88 20.60
N GLY A 47 3.13 -8.87 20.13
CA GLY A 47 1.74 -9.11 20.55
C GLY A 47 0.70 -8.30 19.78
N ALA A 48 1.07 -7.71 18.64
CA ALA A 48 0.17 -6.91 17.81
C ALA A 48 -0.15 -7.62 16.48
N MET A 49 -1.44 -7.65 16.11
CA MET A 49 -1.89 -7.93 14.74
C MET A 49 -1.54 -6.75 13.83
N ALA A 50 -1.24 -7.01 12.56
CA ALA A 50 -0.99 -5.96 11.56
C ALA A 50 -2.12 -5.84 10.52
N THR A 51 -2.21 -4.66 9.90
CA THR A 51 -2.99 -4.45 8.68
C THR A 51 -2.02 -4.03 7.58
N LEU A 52 -1.94 -4.84 6.53
CA LEU A 52 -1.09 -4.58 5.38
C LEU A 52 -1.84 -3.70 4.37
N ASP A 53 -1.26 -2.55 4.02
CA ASP A 53 -1.84 -1.60 3.08
C ASP A 53 -0.96 -1.46 1.83
N LEU A 54 -1.55 -1.66 0.66
CA LEU A 54 -0.89 -1.38 -0.62
C LEU A 54 -0.90 0.14 -0.84
N LEU A 55 0.28 0.75 -0.87
CA LEU A 55 0.45 2.17 -1.15
C LEU A 55 0.37 2.40 -2.65
N GLY A 56 -0.66 3.13 -3.07
CA GLY A 56 -0.89 3.53 -4.46
C GLY A 56 -1.87 4.69 -4.53
N GLU A 57 -1.79 5.43 -5.64
CA GLU A 57 -2.77 6.47 -5.93
C GLU A 57 -4.07 5.87 -6.48
N GLU A 58 -5.08 6.71 -6.62
CA GLU A 58 -6.29 6.41 -7.36
C GLU A 58 -5.97 6.01 -8.81
N VAL A 59 -6.68 5.00 -9.33
CA VAL A 59 -6.48 4.53 -10.70
C VAL A 59 -7.57 5.09 -11.62
N SER A 60 -7.15 5.53 -12.81
CA SER A 60 -8.03 6.05 -13.87
C SER A 60 -8.20 5.10 -15.05
N ASP A 61 -7.47 3.99 -15.08
CA ASP A 61 -7.52 2.96 -16.12
C ASP A 61 -7.73 1.56 -15.53
N ARG A 62 -8.35 0.68 -16.33
CA ARG A 62 -8.74 -0.67 -15.90
C ARG A 62 -7.53 -1.57 -15.68
N GLU A 63 -6.47 -1.39 -16.46
CA GLU A 63 -5.25 -2.21 -16.39
C GLU A 63 -4.56 -2.05 -15.03
N ARG A 64 -4.43 -0.82 -14.54
CA ARG A 64 -3.92 -0.56 -13.19
C ARG A 64 -4.83 -1.10 -12.09
N ALA A 65 -6.15 -1.01 -12.24
CA ALA A 65 -7.09 -1.59 -11.29
C ALA A 65 -6.93 -3.11 -11.19
N ILE A 66 -6.75 -3.79 -12.33
CA ILE A 66 -6.47 -5.24 -12.40
C ILE A 66 -5.14 -5.55 -11.72
N ALA A 67 -4.06 -4.82 -12.05
CA ALA A 67 -2.75 -5.03 -11.45
C ALA A 67 -2.76 -4.85 -9.92
N ASN A 68 -3.51 -3.88 -9.41
CA ASN A 68 -3.72 -3.70 -7.96
C ASN A 68 -4.49 -4.88 -7.36
N THR A 69 -5.54 -5.36 -8.03
CA THR A 69 -6.32 -6.52 -7.60
C THR A 69 -5.44 -7.76 -7.47
N GLU A 70 -4.59 -8.02 -8.47
CA GLU A 70 -3.63 -9.12 -8.46
C GLU A 70 -2.56 -8.96 -7.36
N GLU A 71 -2.15 -7.73 -7.01
CA GLU A 71 -1.26 -7.50 -5.88
C GLU A 71 -1.95 -7.81 -4.55
N TYR A 72 -3.23 -7.47 -4.37
CA TYR A 72 -3.99 -7.89 -3.19
C TYR A 72 -4.11 -9.41 -3.08
N GLU A 73 -4.38 -10.11 -4.19
CA GLU A 73 -4.38 -11.58 -4.24
C GLU A 73 -3.01 -12.15 -3.80
N ARG A 74 -1.90 -11.58 -4.31
CA ARG A 74 -0.54 -11.96 -3.89
C ARG A 74 -0.28 -11.71 -2.41
N MET A 75 -0.70 -10.57 -1.89
CA MET A 75 -0.55 -10.21 -0.48
C MET A 75 -1.31 -11.18 0.43
N LEU A 76 -2.56 -11.49 0.10
CA LEU A 76 -3.39 -12.43 0.85
C LEU A 76 -2.79 -13.85 0.84
N ALA A 77 -2.35 -14.33 -0.33
CA ALA A 77 -1.67 -15.61 -0.44
C ALA A 77 -0.40 -15.64 0.44
N ALA A 78 0.42 -14.59 0.39
CA ALA A 78 1.64 -14.53 1.18
C ALA A 78 1.38 -14.43 2.69
N ILE A 79 0.32 -13.75 3.12
CA ILE A 79 -0.11 -13.73 4.53
C ILE A 79 -0.48 -15.15 4.97
N ALA A 80 -1.31 -15.85 4.18
CA ALA A 80 -1.73 -17.22 4.47
C ALA A 80 -0.54 -18.19 4.52
N GLU A 81 0.36 -18.14 3.54
CA GLU A 81 1.54 -19.01 3.45
C GLU A 81 2.55 -18.74 4.57
N SER A 82 2.71 -17.49 4.98
CA SER A 82 3.68 -17.12 6.02
C SER A 82 3.18 -17.34 7.44
N GLY A 83 1.87 -17.53 7.64
CA GLY A 83 1.24 -17.72 8.94
C GLY A 83 1.32 -16.49 9.85
N VAL A 84 1.55 -15.31 9.28
CA VAL A 84 1.56 -14.05 10.05
C VAL A 84 0.15 -13.64 10.43
N ASP A 85 0.00 -13.01 11.59
CA ASP A 85 -1.28 -12.47 12.04
C ASP A 85 -1.50 -11.08 11.42
N SER A 86 -2.13 -11.08 10.25
CA SER A 86 -2.38 -9.87 9.47
C SER A 86 -3.66 -9.95 8.65
N ASN A 87 -4.25 -8.79 8.38
CA ASN A 87 -5.27 -8.60 7.34
C ASN A 87 -4.75 -7.61 6.27
N VAL A 88 -5.59 -7.28 5.29
CA VAL A 88 -5.32 -6.25 4.28
C VAL A 88 -6.34 -5.12 4.33
N SER A 89 -5.90 -3.91 4.02
CA SER A 89 -6.78 -2.76 3.78
C SER A 89 -6.90 -2.53 2.27
N ILE A 90 -8.13 -2.51 1.75
CA ILE A 90 -8.41 -2.24 0.33
C ILE A 90 -8.97 -0.84 0.12
N LYS A 91 -8.61 -0.21 -1.00
CA LYS A 91 -9.16 1.07 -1.45
C LYS A 91 -9.96 0.86 -2.73
N LEU A 92 -11.28 1.05 -2.68
CA LEU A 92 -12.17 0.81 -3.83
C LEU A 92 -11.80 1.67 -5.05
N THR A 93 -11.31 2.89 -4.83
CA THR A 93 -10.83 3.77 -5.91
C THR A 93 -9.61 3.19 -6.63
N SER A 94 -8.75 2.43 -5.93
CA SER A 94 -7.63 1.69 -6.53
C SER A 94 -8.07 0.40 -7.24
N LEU A 95 -9.31 -0.04 -7.01
CA LEU A 95 -9.95 -1.20 -7.65
C LEU A 95 -10.94 -0.80 -8.77
N GLY A 96 -10.96 0.48 -9.15
CA GLY A 96 -11.74 0.96 -10.30
C GLY A 96 -13.11 1.57 -9.97
N LEU A 97 -13.41 1.90 -8.72
CA LEU A 97 -14.70 2.50 -8.33
C LEU A 97 -15.07 3.75 -9.15
N LYS A 98 -14.07 4.56 -9.53
CA LYS A 98 -14.27 5.78 -10.32
C LYS A 98 -14.32 5.54 -11.84
N ILE A 99 -13.98 4.33 -12.27
CA ILE A 99 -14.05 3.91 -13.68
C ILE A 99 -15.45 3.36 -13.94
N ASP A 100 -15.83 2.34 -13.17
CA ASP A 100 -17.12 1.66 -13.28
C ASP A 100 -17.42 0.87 -11.99
N PRO A 101 -18.54 1.13 -11.29
CA PRO A 101 -18.89 0.41 -10.07
C PRO A 101 -19.07 -1.11 -10.24
N GLY A 102 -19.53 -1.56 -11.42
CA GLY A 102 -19.68 -2.99 -11.73
C GLY A 102 -18.33 -3.69 -11.78
N PHE A 103 -17.40 -3.15 -12.57
CA PHE A 103 -16.01 -3.59 -12.62
C PHE A 103 -15.30 -3.54 -11.26
N CYS A 104 -15.55 -2.50 -10.45
CA CYS A 104 -15.01 -2.45 -9.10
C CYS A 104 -15.51 -3.60 -8.22
N ARG A 105 -16.81 -3.92 -8.31
CA ARG A 105 -17.39 -5.08 -7.62
C ARG A 105 -16.74 -6.38 -8.06
N GLU A 106 -16.59 -6.61 -9.37
CA GLU A 106 -15.92 -7.80 -9.91
C GLU A 106 -14.50 -7.96 -9.36
N ASN A 107 -13.72 -6.87 -9.27
CA ASN A 107 -12.39 -6.89 -8.69
C ASN A 107 -12.41 -7.18 -7.18
N VAL A 108 -13.37 -6.63 -6.43
CA VAL A 108 -13.50 -6.90 -4.99
C VAL A 108 -13.90 -8.35 -4.73
N GLU A 109 -14.79 -8.93 -5.54
CA GLU A 109 -15.22 -10.33 -5.42
C GLU A 109 -14.08 -11.33 -5.67
N ARG A 110 -13.00 -10.92 -6.35
CA ARG A 110 -11.78 -11.74 -6.47
C ARG A 110 -10.93 -11.77 -5.20
N ILE A 111 -11.03 -10.74 -4.37
CA ILE A 111 -10.20 -10.55 -3.17
C ILE A 111 -10.85 -11.19 -1.92
N LEU A 112 -12.19 -11.33 -1.92
CA LEU A 112 -12.98 -11.87 -0.81
C LEU A 112 -13.14 -13.39 -0.90
#